data_AF-A0A089P6K5-F1
#
_entry.id   AF-A0A089P6K5-F1
#
_cell.length_a   1.000
_cell.length_b   1.000
_cell.length_c   1.000
_cell.angle_alpha   90.00
_cell.angle_beta   90.00
_cell.angle_gamma   90.00
#
_symmetry.space_group_name_H-M   'P 1'
#
loop_
_entity.id
_entity.type
_entity.pdbx_description
1 polymer ?
#
loop_
_entity_poly.entity_id
_entity_poly.type
_entity_poly.pdbx_seq_one_letter_code
_entity_poly.pdbx_strand_id
1 'polypeptide(L)' 'MTPIFKCLICRRDIERSTKTFWIKKGHLLCSTCLDDIEKNSSKGLQ' A
#
# COMPACT_ATOMS: atom_id res chain seq x y z
N MET A 1 12.53 -9.97 14.70
CA MET A 1 11.56 -8.86 14.69
C MET A 1 11.02 -8.71 13.29
N THR A 2 9.74 -9.00 13.06
CA THR A 2 9.08 -8.71 11.78
C THR A 2 8.87 -7.19 11.69
N PRO A 3 9.30 -6.53 10.61
CA PRO A 3 9.03 -5.10 10.45
C PRO A 3 7.51 -4.90 10.32
N ILE A 4 6.92 -4.19 11.27
CA ILE A 4 5.52 -3.78 11.22
C ILE A 4 5.47 -2.56 10.29
N PHE A 5 4.98 -2.78 9.07
CA PHE A 5 4.74 -1.69 8.14
C PHE A 5 3.47 -0.95 8.56
N LYS A 6 3.45 0.38 8.45
CA LYS A 6 2.25 1.19 8.73
C LYS A 6 1.82 1.90 7.47
N CYS A 7 0.51 1.91 7.22
CA CYS A 7 -0.05 2.67 6.11
C CYS A 7 0.22 4.16 6.31
N LEU A 8 0.72 4.85 5.29
CA LEU A 8 0.95 6.30 5.37
C LEU A 8 -0.35 7.12 5.46
N ILE A 9 -1.47 6.55 4.98
CA ILE A 9 -2.77 7.25 4.97
C ILE A 9 -3.56 6.96 6.24
N CYS A 10 -3.85 5.69 6.52
CA CYS A 10 -4.72 5.32 7.64
C CYS A 10 -3.96 4.91 8.91
N ARG A 11 -2.62 4.95 8.89
CA ARG A 11 -1.73 4.58 10.01
C ARG A 11 -1.91 3.15 10.55
N ARG A 12 -2.72 2.34 9.86
CA ARG A 12 -3.00 0.93 10.19
C ARG A 12 -1.77 0.07 9.96
N ASP A 13 -1.63 -0.94 10.80
CA ASP A 13 -0.62 -1.99 10.73
C ASP A 13 -0.84 -2.83 9.47
N ILE A 14 0.21 -3.01 8.70
CA ILE A 14 0.23 -3.80 7.47
C ILE A 14 1.02 -5.06 7.77
N GLU A 15 0.32 -6.15 8.06
CA GLU A 15 0.90 -7.48 8.15
C GLU A 15 1.12 -8.03 6.73
N ARG A 16 2.24 -7.63 6.11
CA ARG A 16 2.68 -8.16 4.81
C ARG A 16 4.08 -8.73 4.96
N SER A 17 4.30 -9.89 4.35
CA SER A 17 5.66 -10.41 4.17
C SER A 17 6.50 -9.37 3.41
N THR A 18 7.66 -9.01 3.97
CA THR A 18 8.65 -8.11 3.37
C THR A 18 8.89 -8.46 1.91
N LYS A 19 8.98 -9.75 1.55
CA LYS A 19 9.13 -10.22 0.17
C LYS A 19 8.19 -9.54 -0.83
N THR A 20 6.90 -9.43 -0.50
CA THR A 20 5.89 -8.81 -1.39
C THR A 20 5.95 -7.28 -1.36
N PHE A 21 6.38 -6.68 -0.25
CA PHE A 21 6.61 -5.24 -0.13
C PHE A 21 7.74 -4.76 -1.06
N TRP A 22 8.85 -5.49 -1.11
CA TRP A 22 10.01 -5.14 -1.93
C TRP A 22 9.74 -5.34 -3.44
N ILE A 23 8.96 -6.38 -3.81
CA ILE A 23 8.54 -6.60 -5.20
C ILE A 23 7.72 -5.42 -5.75
N LYS A 24 6.89 -4.80 -4.90
CA LYS A 24 6.07 -3.63 -5.27
C LYS A 24 6.76 -2.27 -5.07
N LYS A 25 8.08 -2.21 -4.82
CA LYS A 25 8.92 -0.98 -4.76
C LYS A 25 8.19 0.25 -4.16
N GLY A 26 7.93 0.24 -2.85
CA GLY A 26 7.85 1.50 -2.11
C GLY A 26 6.48 2.04 -1.73
N HIS A 27 5.37 1.34 -2.01
CA HIS A 27 4.08 1.76 -1.48
C HIS A 27 3.84 1.21 -0.06
N LEU A 28 4.11 2.06 0.95
CA LEU A 28 3.66 1.90 2.34
C LEU A 28 2.15 2.18 2.47
N LEU A 29 1.36 1.61 1.58
CA LEU A 29 -0.10 1.77 1.56
C LEU A 29 -0.73 0.40 1.79
N CYS A 30 -1.73 0.34 2.66
CA CYS A 30 -2.52 -0.87 2.81
C CYS A 30 -3.31 -1.12 1.52
N SER A 31 -3.77 -2.37 1.32
CA SER A 31 -4.51 -2.73 0.09
C SER A 31 -5.72 -1.82 -0.14
N THR A 32 -6.39 -1.38 0.93
CA THR A 32 -7.54 -0.47 0.85
C THR A 32 -7.13 0.91 0.34
N CYS A 33 -6.16 1.56 0.99
CA CYS A 33 -5.71 2.89 0.58
C CYS A 33 -5.06 2.88 -0.81
N LEU A 34 -4.37 1.80 -1.16
CA LEU A 34 -3.83 1.62 -2.51
C LEU A 34 -4.97 1.49 -3.54
N ASP A 35 -5.97 0.65 -3.27
CA ASP A 35 -7.14 0.47 -4.15
C ASP A 35 -7.93 1.77 -4.34
N ASP A 36 -8.12 2.55 -3.28
CA ASP A 36 -8.72 3.89 -3.35
C ASP A 36 -7.93 4.83 -4.26
N ILE A 37 -6.59 4.86 -4.13
CA ILE A 37 -5.72 5.70 -4.98
C ILE A 37 -5.70 5.21 -6.42
N GLU A 38 -5.60 3.91 -6.65
CA GLU A 38 -5.64 3.32 -8.00
C GLU A 38 -6.99 3.59 -8.66
N LYS A 39 -8.11 3.41 -7.96
CA LYS A 39 -9.45 3.75 -8.47
C LYS A 39 -9.62 5.23 -8.79
N ASN A 40 -9.00 6.11 -8.01
CA ASN A 40 -9.07 7.55 -8.26
C ASN A 40 -8.13 7.98 -9.40
N SER A 41 -6.95 7.35 -9.51
CA SER A 41 -5.97 7.62 -10.57
C SER A 41 -6.40 7.07 -11.94
N SER A 42 -7.17 5.99 -11.96
CA SER A 42 -7.64 5.32 -13.20
C SER A 42 -8.77 6.06 -13.91
N LYS A 43 -9.32 7.14 -13.34
CA LYS A 43 -10.35 7.99 -13.98
C LYS A 43 -9.78 9.07 -14.92
N GLY A 44 -8.45 9.10 -15.13
CA GLY A 44 -7.76 10.13 -15.89
C GLY A 44 -7.16 9.71 -17.24
N LEU A 45 -7.62 8.62 -17.86
CA LEU A 45 -7.27 8.30 -19.25
C LEU A 45 -8.55 7.99 -20.05
N GLN A 46 -9.26 9.06 -20.42
CA GLN A 46 -10.20 9.07 -21.54
C GLN A 46 -9.46 9.51 -22.80
#